data_AF-A0ABD1F6C9-F1
#
_entry.id   AF-A0ABD1F6C9-F1
#
_cell.length_a   1.000
_cell.length_b   1.000
_cell.length_c   1.000
_cell.angle_alpha   90.00
_cell.angle_beta   90.00
_cell.angle_gamma   90.00
#
_symmetry.space_group_name_H-M   'P 1'
#
loop_
_entity.id
_entity.type
_entity.pdbx_description
1 polymer ?
#
loop_
_entity_poly.entity_id
_entity_poly.type
_entity_poly.pdbx_seq_one_letter_code
_entity_poly.pdbx_strand_id
1 'polypeptide(L)'
;MAVYVDRQLCAKQRFQYLLDFSGRVEIDLNVNAKLYYKSGLNMYRQFNIYYNQSSWENAFCIYLKYEKLFCDKIRQHPEFARIPVGVKSMNAVNLRIIKSKAEHAKRELLKLYHNNYVIYVEELKAKKRRELSENNKIGRSAK
;
A
#
# COMPACT_ATOMS: atom_id res chain seq x y z
N MET A 1 6.06 -2.42 -7.66
CA MET A 1 6.06 -0.95 -7.47
C MET A 1 6.43 -0.69 -6.03
N ALA A 2 7.54 -0.02 -5.75
CA ALA A 2 7.85 0.46 -4.41
C ALA A 2 7.26 1.87 -4.28
N VAL A 3 6.22 2.01 -3.46
CA VAL A 3 5.69 3.34 -3.11
C VAL A 3 6.58 3.86 -1.99
N TYR A 4 7.56 4.71 -2.30
CA TYR A 4 8.38 5.33 -1.27
C TYR A 4 7.55 6.39 -0.55
N VAL A 5 6.99 6.03 0.59
CA VAL A 5 6.26 6.97 1.46
C VAL A 5 7.22 7.52 2.49
N ASP A 6 7.34 8.84 2.55
CA ASP A 6 8.30 9.53 3.42
C ASP A 6 8.19 9.08 4.90
N ARG A 7 9.31 8.67 5.50
CA ARG A 7 9.40 8.23 6.90
C ARG A 7 9.06 9.35 7.88
N GLN A 8 9.14 10.60 7.45
CA GLN A 8 8.89 11.77 8.28
C GLN A 8 7.39 11.95 8.60
N LEU A 9 6.52 11.36 7.78
CA LEU A 9 5.08 11.44 7.95
C LEU A 9 4.60 10.50 9.06
N CYS A 10 3.57 10.93 9.80
CA CYS A 10 2.96 10.07 10.80
C CYS A 10 2.22 8.89 10.15
N ALA A 11 1.96 7.84 10.92
CA ALA A 11 1.36 6.62 10.39
C ALA A 11 0.04 6.86 9.63
N LYS A 12 -0.81 7.78 10.11
CA LYS A 12 -2.07 8.15 9.46
C LYS A 12 -1.85 8.80 8.09
N GLN A 13 -0.93 9.75 7.99
CA GLN A 13 -0.63 10.45 6.74
C GLN A 13 -0.04 9.48 5.71
N ARG A 14 0.89 8.62 6.13
CA ARG A 14 1.47 7.59 5.26
C ARG A 14 0.42 6.61 4.73
N PHE A 15 -0.49 6.20 5.60
CA PHE A 15 -1.57 5.31 5.23
C PHE A 15 -2.55 5.97 4.26
N GLN A 16 -2.91 7.25 4.49
CA GLN A 16 -3.76 8.00 3.58
C GLN A 16 -3.12 8.13 2.19
N TYR A 17 -1.83 8.47 2.14
CA TYR A 17 -1.11 8.54 0.87
C TYR A 17 -1.14 7.20 0.11
N LEU A 18 -0.96 6.08 0.81
CA LEU A 18 -1.05 4.75 0.22
C LEU A 18 -2.46 4.46 -0.34
N LEU A 19 -3.51 4.85 0.38
CA LEU A 19 -4.90 4.72 -0.09
C LEU A 19 -5.12 5.54 -1.37
N ASP A 20 -4.70 6.80 -1.36
CA ASP A 20 -4.90 7.73 -2.48
C ASP A 20 -4.12 7.30 -3.72
N PHE A 21 -2.89 6.80 -3.54
CA PHE A 21 -2.07 6.28 -4.62
C PHE A 21 -2.65 4.98 -5.20
N SER A 22 -3.06 4.04 -4.34
CA SER A 22 -3.50 2.72 -4.77
C SER A 22 -4.94 2.71 -5.29
N GLY A 23 -5.77 3.65 -4.86
CA GLY A 23 -7.16 3.79 -5.29
C GLY A 23 -7.34 4.37 -6.70
N ARG A 24 -6.27 4.91 -7.31
CA ARG A 24 -6.25 5.40 -8.69
C ARG A 24 -6.15 4.23 -9.67
N VAL A 25 -7.30 3.64 -9.96
CA VAL A 25 -7.44 2.59 -10.97
C VAL A 25 -8.41 3.06 -12.03
N GLU A 26 -7.96 3.03 -13.28
CA GLU A 26 -8.77 3.33 -14.45
C GLU A 26 -8.80 2.11 -15.37
N ILE A 27 -9.89 1.97 -16.11
CA ILE A 27 -10.05 0.95 -17.15
C ILE A 27 -10.28 1.65 -18.47
N ASP A 28 -9.72 1.08 -19.52
CA ASP A 28 -9.98 1.46 -20.90
C ASP A 28 -11.10 0.57 -21.42
N LEU A 29 -12.19 1.18 -21.86
CA LEU A 29 -13.38 0.48 -22.34
C LEU A 29 -13.19 -0.12 -23.74
N ASN A 30 -12.11 0.25 -24.45
CA ASN A 30 -11.74 -0.31 -25.74
C ASN A 30 -10.94 -1.61 -25.61
N VAL A 31 -10.38 -1.87 -24.42
CA VAL A 31 -9.57 -3.06 -24.15
C VAL A 31 -10.47 -4.21 -23.73
N ASN A 32 -10.27 -5.39 -24.31
CA ASN A 32 -11.12 -6.55 -24.01
C ASN A 32 -11.21 -6.85 -22.50
N ALA A 33 -12.43 -6.99 -21.98
CA ALA A 33 -12.66 -7.20 -20.55
C ALA A 33 -11.92 -8.43 -19.98
N LYS A 34 -11.71 -9.47 -20.79
CA LYS A 34 -10.98 -10.70 -20.37
C LYS A 34 -9.53 -10.42 -20.01
N LEU A 35 -8.90 -9.39 -20.59
CA LEU A 35 -7.52 -9.02 -20.29
C LEU A 35 -7.36 -8.50 -18.87
N TYR A 36 -8.37 -7.78 -18.35
CA TYR A 36 -8.38 -7.37 -16.94
C TYR A 36 -8.41 -8.58 -16.00
N TYR A 37 -9.16 -9.63 -16.31
CA TYR A 37 -9.16 -10.87 -15.51
C TYR A 37 -7.82 -11.61 -15.58
N LYS A 38 -7.15 -11.63 -16.73
CA LYS A 38 -5.78 -12.17 -16.85
C LYS A 38 -4.78 -11.36 -16.01
N SER A 39 -4.86 -10.03 -16.08
CA SER A 39 -4.07 -9.12 -15.25
C SER A 39 -4.36 -9.32 -13.76
N GLY A 40 -5.63 -9.51 -13.39
CA GLY A 40 -6.06 -9.83 -12.04
C GLY A 40 -5.41 -11.08 -11.47
N LEU A 41 -5.23 -12.14 -12.28
CA LEU A 41 -4.51 -13.34 -11.82
C LEU A 41 -3.04 -13.03 -11.51
N ASN A 42 -2.39 -12.18 -12.30
CA ASN A 42 -1.03 -11.73 -12.01
C ASN A 42 -0.98 -10.87 -10.75
N MET A 43 -1.95 -9.97 -10.55
CA MET A 43 -2.07 -9.20 -9.31
C MET A 43 -2.25 -10.11 -8.10
N TYR A 44 -3.09 -11.16 -8.20
CA TYR A 44 -3.26 -12.15 -7.14
C TYR A 44 -1.95 -12.90 -6.83
N ARG A 45 -1.17 -13.27 -7.84
CA ARG A 45 0.14 -13.90 -7.65
C ARG A 45 1.13 -12.93 -6.98
N GLN A 46 1.22 -11.70 -7.47
CA GLN A 46 2.08 -10.65 -6.92
C GLN A 46 1.71 -10.33 -5.46
N PHE A 47 0.42 -10.26 -5.14
CA PHE A 47 -0.06 -10.08 -3.78
C PHE A 47 0.51 -11.16 -2.84
N ASN A 48 0.40 -12.43 -3.22
CA ASN A 48 0.90 -13.52 -2.39
C ASN A 48 2.42 -13.49 -2.24
N ILE A 49 3.17 -13.11 -3.29
CA ILE A 49 4.63 -12.92 -3.20
C ILE A 49 4.96 -11.82 -2.17
N TYR A 50 4.34 -10.64 -2.30
CA TYR A 50 4.59 -9.54 -1.36
C TYR A 50 4.15 -9.86 0.06
N TYR A 51 3.02 -10.54 0.22
CA TYR A 51 2.52 -10.98 1.51
C TYR A 51 3.50 -11.94 2.19
N ASN A 52 4.02 -12.93 1.45
CA ASN A 52 4.99 -13.90 1.98
C ASN A 52 6.35 -13.28 2.30
N GLN A 53 6.73 -12.20 1.60
CA GLN A 53 7.94 -11.42 1.87
C GLN A 53 7.76 -10.39 3.00
N SER A 54 6.61 -10.37 3.68
CA SER A 54 6.25 -9.35 4.68
C SER A 54 6.32 -7.92 4.15
N SER A 55 6.18 -7.75 2.83
CA SER A 55 6.14 -6.45 2.17
C SER A 55 4.71 -5.89 2.24
N TRP A 56 4.31 -5.49 3.45
CA TRP A 56 2.92 -5.15 3.76
C TRP A 56 2.38 -3.97 2.95
N GLU A 57 3.18 -2.94 2.70
CA GLU A 57 2.83 -1.80 1.84
C GLU A 57 2.43 -2.26 0.44
N ASN A 58 3.28 -3.09 -0.18
CA ASN A 58 3.09 -3.56 -1.55
C ASN A 58 1.94 -4.56 -1.65
N ALA A 59 1.83 -5.48 -0.69
CA ALA A 59 0.71 -6.40 -0.62
C ALA A 59 -0.62 -5.63 -0.49
N PHE A 60 -0.69 -4.66 0.42
CA PHE A 60 -1.91 -3.87 0.61
C PHE A 60 -2.24 -2.98 -0.61
N CYS A 61 -1.23 -2.40 -1.26
CA CYS A 61 -1.40 -1.65 -2.51
C CYS A 61 -2.01 -2.51 -3.62
N ILE A 62 -1.51 -3.73 -3.83
CA ILE A 62 -2.07 -4.66 -4.81
C ILE A 62 -3.51 -5.03 -4.45
N TYR A 63 -3.80 -5.27 -3.17
CA TYR A 63 -5.17 -5.53 -2.72
C TYR A 63 -6.12 -4.37 -3.06
N LEU A 64 -5.78 -3.13 -2.73
CA LEU A 64 -6.63 -1.97 -3.01
C LEU A 64 -6.90 -1.82 -4.51
N LYS A 65 -5.87 -1.99 -5.34
CA LYS A 65 -6.02 -1.95 -6.81
C LYS A 65 -6.93 -3.07 -7.30
N TYR A 66 -6.76 -4.27 -6.76
CA TYR A 66 -7.54 -5.45 -7.13
C TYR A 66 -9.01 -5.30 -6.73
N GLU A 67 -9.28 -4.87 -5.49
CA GLU A 67 -10.63 -4.59 -5.01
C GLU A 67 -11.28 -3.49 -5.86
N LYS A 68 -10.60 -2.36 -6.08
CA LYS A 68 -11.16 -1.27 -6.89
C LYS A 68 -11.47 -1.68 -8.32
N LEU A 69 -10.58 -2.46 -8.95
CA LEU A 69 -10.79 -2.95 -10.31
C LEU A 69 -12.00 -3.86 -10.40
N PHE A 70 -12.12 -4.87 -9.53
CA PHE A 70 -13.11 -5.94 -9.68
C PHE A 70 -14.44 -5.70 -8.97
N CYS A 71 -14.47 -4.88 -7.92
CA CYS A 71 -15.71 -4.49 -7.24
C CYS A 71 -16.40 -3.32 -7.95
N ASP A 72 -15.63 -2.38 -8.49
CA ASP A 72 -16.18 -1.12 -8.99
C ASP A 72 -16.00 -0.99 -10.51
N LYS A 73 -14.75 -0.90 -10.98
CA LYS A 73 -14.47 -0.43 -12.34
C LYS A 73 -14.92 -1.40 -13.42
N ILE A 74 -14.57 -2.68 -13.32
CA ILE A 74 -14.85 -3.66 -14.38
C ILE A 74 -16.34 -3.88 -14.62
N ARG A 75 -17.19 -3.60 -13.64
CA ARG A 75 -18.65 -3.73 -13.77
C ARG A 75 -19.25 -2.72 -14.74
N GLN A 76 -18.55 -1.62 -14.99
CA GLN A 76 -18.96 -0.57 -15.94
C GLN A 76 -18.54 -0.89 -17.37
N HIS A 77 -17.73 -1.94 -17.58
CA HIS A 77 -17.23 -2.29 -18.90
C HIS A 77 -18.36 -2.90 -19.77
N PRO A 78 -18.52 -2.49 -21.04
CA PRO A 78 -19.61 -2.97 -21.91
C PRO A 78 -19.58 -4.49 -22.11
N GLU A 79 -18.38 -5.08 -22.19
CA GLU A 79 -18.21 -6.53 -22.31
C GLU A 79 -18.32 -7.31 -20.99
N PHE A 80 -18.57 -6.65 -19.84
CA PHE A 80 -18.60 -7.35 -18.54
C PHE A 80 -19.62 -8.49 -18.51
N ALA A 81 -20.80 -8.30 -19.11
CA ALA A 81 -21.83 -9.32 -19.20
C ALA A 81 -21.37 -10.57 -19.98
N ARG A 82 -20.47 -10.39 -20.96
CA ARG A 82 -19.94 -11.46 -21.82
C ARG A 82 -18.82 -12.28 -21.16
N ILE A 83 -18.35 -11.88 -19.98
CA ILE A 83 -17.33 -12.61 -19.25
C ILE A 83 -17.94 -13.91 -18.68
N PRO A 84 -17.32 -15.08 -18.93
CA PRO A 84 -17.83 -16.36 -18.44
C PRO A 84 -18.03 -16.36 -16.92
N VAL A 85 -19.14 -16.96 -16.47
CA VAL A 85 -19.49 -17.03 -15.04
C VAL A 85 -18.39 -17.70 -14.23
N GLY A 86 -17.79 -18.79 -14.74
CA GLY A 86 -16.68 -19.48 -14.06
C GLY A 86 -15.46 -18.57 -13.78
N VAL A 87 -15.14 -17.65 -14.70
CA VAL A 87 -14.04 -16.68 -14.52
C VAL A 87 -14.39 -15.66 -13.44
N LYS A 88 -15.64 -15.16 -13.42
CA LYS A 88 -16.13 -14.25 -12.37
C LYS A 88 -16.12 -14.92 -11.00
N SER A 89 -16.60 -16.15 -10.92
CA SER A 89 -16.64 -16.94 -9.68
C SER A 89 -15.25 -17.19 -9.12
N MET A 90 -14.29 -17.62 -9.95
CA MET A 90 -12.90 -17.79 -9.53
C MET A 90 -12.29 -16.48 -9.03
N ASN A 91 -12.54 -15.37 -9.72
CA ASN A 91 -12.08 -14.05 -9.28
C ASN A 91 -12.69 -13.64 -7.93
N ALA A 92 -13.97 -13.94 -7.69
CA ALA A 92 -14.62 -13.68 -6.41
C ALA A 92 -14.02 -14.51 -5.26
N VAL A 93 -13.66 -15.77 -5.52
CA VAL A 93 -12.94 -16.62 -4.55
C VAL A 93 -11.58 -16.02 -4.22
N ASN A 94 -10.80 -15.63 -5.23
CA ASN A 94 -9.51 -14.97 -5.04
C ASN A 94 -9.63 -13.67 -4.24
N LEU A 95 -10.64 -12.85 -4.54
CA LEU A 95 -10.91 -11.62 -3.80
C LEU A 95 -11.19 -11.90 -2.32
N ARG A 96 -11.98 -12.93 -1.99
CA ARG A 96 -12.26 -13.32 -0.60
C ARG A 96 -10.98 -13.73 0.14
N ILE A 97 -10.10 -14.49 -0.52
CA ILE A 97 -8.81 -14.92 0.04
C ILE A 97 -7.90 -13.72 0.27
N ILE A 98 -7.73 -12.85 -0.74
CA ILE A 98 -6.90 -11.65 -0.61
C ILE A 98 -7.44 -10.77 0.51
N LYS A 99 -8.75 -10.52 0.59
CA LYS A 99 -9.35 -9.62 1.60
C LYS A 99 -8.99 -10.04 3.03
N SER A 100 -9.10 -11.34 3.35
CA SER A 100 -8.72 -11.86 4.66
C SER A 100 -7.24 -11.59 4.98
N LYS A 101 -6.34 -11.88 4.04
CA LYS A 101 -4.90 -11.61 4.18
C LYS A 101 -4.57 -10.12 4.22
N ALA A 102 -5.29 -9.29 3.45
CA ALA A 102 -5.08 -7.86 3.39
C ALA A 102 -5.45 -7.17 4.70
N GLU A 103 -6.49 -7.65 5.41
CA GLU A 103 -6.79 -7.17 6.76
C GLU A 103 -5.65 -7.45 7.74
N HIS A 104 -5.02 -8.62 7.64
CA HIS A 104 -3.79 -8.89 8.40
C HIS A 104 -2.66 -7.95 8.00
N ALA A 105 -2.36 -7.83 6.70
CA ALA A 105 -1.30 -6.96 6.20
C ALA A 105 -1.49 -5.49 6.62
N LYS A 106 -2.73 -4.99 6.64
CA LYS A 106 -3.08 -3.64 7.11
C LYS A 106 -2.69 -3.42 8.57
N ARG A 107 -2.97 -4.40 9.45
CA ARG A 107 -2.60 -4.29 10.88
C ARG A 107 -1.09 -4.22 11.04
N GLU A 108 -0.35 -5.11 10.38
CA GLU A 108 1.11 -5.13 10.43
C GLU A 108 1.74 -3.87 9.82
N LEU A 109 1.14 -3.35 8.75
CA LEU A 109 1.54 -2.10 8.13
C LEU A 109 1.41 -0.89 9.07
N LEU A 110 0.28 -0.77 9.77
CA LEU A 110 0.06 0.33 10.71
C LEU A 110 1.04 0.28 11.89
N LYS A 111 1.35 -0.93 12.39
CA LYS A 111 2.40 -1.12 13.41
C LYS A 111 3.76 -0.69 12.88
N LEU A 112 4.13 -1.12 11.67
CA LEU A 112 5.38 -0.75 11.02
C LEU A 112 5.50 0.77 10.88
N TYR A 113 4.44 1.45 10.44
CA TYR A 113 4.41 2.90 10.31
C TYR A 113 4.56 3.62 11.64
N HIS A 114 3.88 3.15 12.67
CA HIS A 114 3.99 3.72 14.01
C HIS A 114 5.42 3.61 14.53
N ASN A 115 6.01 2.42 14.49
CA ASN A 115 7.37 2.17 14.96
C ASN A 115 8.40 3.02 14.20
N ASN A 116 8.28 3.08 12.87
CA ASN A 116 9.16 3.92 12.05
C ASN A 116 9.09 5.40 12.42
N TYR A 117 7.89 5.90 12.71
CA TYR A 117 7.69 7.29 13.09
C TYR A 117 8.25 7.58 14.50
N VAL A 118 8.07 6.67 15.46
CA VAL A 118 8.65 6.79 16.80
C VAL A 118 10.17 6.88 16.73
N ILE A 119 10.80 5.95 16.01
CA ILE A 119 12.26 5.93 15.79
C ILE A 119 12.73 7.25 15.17
N TYR A 120 12.03 7.75 14.16
CA TYR A 120 12.34 9.02 13.52
C TYR A 120 12.28 10.21 14.50
N VAL A 121 11.24 10.28 15.33
CA VAL A 121 11.10 11.35 16.33
C VAL A 121 12.21 11.29 17.38
N GLU A 122 12.62 10.09 17.79
CA GLU A 122 13.74 9.90 18.72
C GLU A 122 15.07 10.33 18.11
N GLU A 123 15.34 9.98 16.86
CA GLU A 123 16.52 10.45 16.10
C GLU A 123 16.56 11.99 16.03
N LEU A 124 15.41 12.63 15.74
CA LEU A 124 15.31 14.09 15.72
C LEU A 124 15.61 14.72 17.09
N LYS A 125 15.07 14.15 18.17
CA LYS A 125 15.34 14.63 19.54
C LYS A 125 16.82 14.45 19.92
N ALA A 126 17.42 13.33 19.55
CA ALA A 126 18.83 13.06 19.80
C ALA A 126 19.72 14.06 19.04
N LYS A 127 19.40 14.36 17.78
CA LYS A 127 20.12 15.35 16.97
C LYS A 127 20.06 16.75 17.60
N LYS A 128 18.88 17.23 17.99
CA LYS A 128 18.70 18.52 18.67
C LYS A 128 19.48 18.62 19.99
N ARG A 129 19.52 17.54 20.78
CA ARG A 129 20.30 17.52 22.04
C ARG A 129 21.81 17.64 21.79
N ARG A 130 22.34 17.00 20.74
CA ARG A 130 23.76 17.11 20.36
C ARG A 130 24.11 18.53 19.92
N GLU A 131 23.30 19.11 19.04
CA GLU A 131 23.47 20.50 18.55
C GLU A 131 23.47 21.51 19.72
N LEU A 132 22.54 21.36 20.68
CA LEU A 132 22.50 22.23 21.86
C LEU A 132 23.75 22.06 22.76
N SER A 133 24.23 20.83 22.93
CA SER A 133 25.44 20.55 23.71
C SER A 133 26.71 21.11 23.07
N GLU A 134 26.80 21.10 21.74
CA GLU A 134 27.92 21.66 20.98
C GLU A 134 27.91 23.19 21.05
N ASN A 135 26.75 23.82 20.84
CA ASN A 135 26.62 25.28 20.97
C ASN A 135 26.96 25.78 22.38
N ASN A 136 26.55 25.05 23.42
CA ASN A 136 26.90 25.38 24.80
C ASN A 136 28.41 25.25 25.11
N LYS A 137 29.13 24.36 24.42
CA LYS A 137 30.60 24.24 24.54
C LYS A 137 31.29 25.41 23.84
N ILE A 138 30.87 25.77 22.63
CA ILE A 138 31.43 26.89 21.87
C ILE A 138 31.22 28.22 22.61
N GLY A 139 30.02 28.45 23.15
CA GLY A 139 29.72 29.65 23.94
C GLY A 139 30.47 29.77 25.27
N ARG A 140 31.01 28.66 25.81
CA ARG A 140 31.87 28.65 27.00
C ARG A 140 33.35 28.84 26.70
N SER A 141 33.82 28.48 25.49
CA SER A 141 35.20 28.72 25.05
C SER A 141 35.44 30.13 24.48
N ALA A 142 34.39 30.89 24.20
CA ALA A 142 34.46 32.26 23.68
C ALA A 142 34.32 33.36 24.76
N LYS A 143 34.25 32.97 26.05
CA LYS A 143 34.27 33.85 27.23
C LYS A 143 35.55 33.63 28.01
#